data_AF-A0A8H7NPD7-F1
#
_entry.id   AF-A0A8H7NPD7-F1
#
_cell.length_a   1.000
_cell.length_b   1.000
_cell.length_c   1.000
_cell.angle_alpha   90.00
_cell.angle_beta   90.00
_cell.angle_gamma   90.00
#
_symmetry.space_group_name_H-M   'P 1'
#
loop_
_entity.id
_entity.type
_entity.pdbx_description
1 polymer ?
#
loop_
_entity_poly.entity_id
_entity_poly.type
_entity_poly.pdbx_seq_one_letter_code
_entity_poly.pdbx_strand_id
1 'polypeptide(L)'
;MDRPCPQDQCHVPPAALRDHIVQSEVATLKFLDKTGVRVPKVYDFSLERPDNPVGVGYILMEKLPGKSLRWGLANQDQKNKVMSQIADTFAQLHRYPFDLLGSLGNNPQGFPQVGPFARESLTRFEDGKMDAIGPFSSLEDYHMSSIRLILDLILQEEMYPQQAVDAYLIHRFLIDLVPRVLPQTDDEKFYLKHADDKETISW
;
A
#
# COMPACT_ATOMS: atom_id res chain seq x y z
N MET A 1 -26.28 -26.05 -11.93
CA MET A 1 -26.61 -24.74 -12.55
C MET A 1 -26.45 -23.71 -11.45
N ASP A 2 -25.22 -23.25 -11.25
CA ASP A 2 -24.91 -22.23 -10.26
C ASP A 2 -25.32 -20.88 -10.81
N ARG A 3 -26.08 -20.13 -10.02
CA ARG A 3 -26.52 -18.79 -10.40
C ARG A 3 -25.30 -17.87 -10.40
N PRO A 4 -25.11 -17.01 -11.41
CA PRO A 4 -24.06 -16.03 -11.38
C PRO A 4 -24.28 -15.06 -10.21
N CYS A 5 -23.24 -14.86 -9.41
CA CYS A 5 -23.23 -13.91 -8.30
C CYS A 5 -23.44 -12.49 -8.86
N PRO A 6 -24.35 -11.68 -8.29
CA PRO A 6 -24.61 -10.32 -8.79
C PRO A 6 -23.37 -9.44 -8.64
N GLN A 7 -23.09 -8.65 -9.68
CA GLN A 7 -21.89 -7.81 -9.88
C GLN A 7 -21.72 -6.63 -8.90
N ASP A 8 -22.48 -6.58 -7.80
CA ASP A 8 -22.46 -5.50 -6.80
C ASP A 8 -22.04 -5.98 -5.39
N GLN A 9 -21.41 -7.16 -5.27
CA GLN A 9 -20.71 -7.50 -4.03
C GLN A 9 -19.42 -6.68 -3.94
N CYS A 10 -19.39 -5.72 -3.01
CA CYS A 10 -18.14 -5.19 -2.47
C CYS A 10 -17.25 -6.39 -2.10
N HIS A 11 -16.25 -6.67 -2.93
CA HIS A 11 -15.30 -7.75 -2.69
C HIS A 11 -14.57 -7.41 -1.39
N VAL A 12 -14.93 -8.08 -0.30
CA VAL A 12 -14.21 -7.94 0.96
C VAL A 12 -12.95 -8.80 0.82
N PRO A 13 -11.74 -8.23 0.94
CA PRO A 13 -10.52 -9.01 0.80
C PRO A 13 -10.47 -10.15 1.82
N PRO A 14 -9.80 -11.28 1.53
CA PRO A 14 -9.69 -12.39 2.48
C PRO A 14 -9.10 -11.95 3.83
N ALA A 15 -9.53 -12.61 4.91
CA ALA A 15 -9.18 -12.22 6.29
C ALA A 15 -7.66 -12.11 6.52
N ALA A 16 -6.86 -13.01 5.93
CA ALA A 16 -5.40 -12.96 6.04
C ALA A 16 -4.80 -11.65 5.51
N LEU A 17 -5.33 -11.12 4.40
CA LEU A 17 -4.88 -9.85 3.84
C LEU A 17 -5.42 -8.65 4.63
N ARG A 18 -6.67 -8.72 5.13
CA ARG A 18 -7.17 -7.69 6.05
C ARG A 18 -6.29 -7.56 7.29
N ASP A 19 -5.92 -8.70 7.88
CA ASP A 19 -5.03 -8.74 9.04
C ASP A 19 -3.65 -8.15 8.71
N HIS A 20 -3.07 -8.50 7.56
CA HIS A 20 -1.79 -7.96 7.09
C HIS A 20 -1.85 -6.44 6.89
N ILE A 21 -2.93 -5.92 6.29
CA ILE A 21 -3.18 -4.48 6.13
C ILE A 21 -3.26 -3.78 7.49
N VAL A 22 -4.07 -4.28 8.43
CA VAL A 22 -4.20 -3.70 9.78
C VAL A 22 -2.85 -3.70 10.52
N GLN A 23 -2.10 -4.80 10.44
CA GLN A 23 -0.76 -4.86 11.03
C GLN A 23 0.19 -3.82 10.42
N SER A 24 0.15 -3.65 9.10
CA SER A 24 0.97 -2.68 8.39
C SER A 24 0.60 -1.23 8.72
N GLU A 25 -0.69 -0.92 8.85
CA GLU A 25 -1.17 0.39 9.29
C GLU A 25 -0.70 0.72 10.71
N VAL A 26 -0.83 -0.23 11.63
CA VAL A 26 -0.35 -0.06 13.02
C VAL A 26 1.16 0.14 13.08
N ALA A 27 1.93 -0.66 12.31
CA ALA A 27 3.38 -0.52 12.24
C ALA A 27 3.79 0.85 11.68
N THR A 28 3.08 1.32 10.65
CA THR A 28 3.30 2.64 10.04
C THR A 28 3.00 3.77 11.03
N LEU A 29 1.87 3.73 11.74
CA LEU A 29 1.56 4.73 12.76
C LEU A 29 2.58 4.75 13.90
N LYS A 30 3.01 3.57 14.39
CA LYS A 30 4.05 3.45 15.43
C LYS A 30 5.41 3.96 14.96
N PHE A 31 5.74 3.79 13.68
CA PHE A 31 6.94 4.38 13.09
C PHE A 31 6.82 5.91 13.04
N LEU A 32 5.70 6.43 12.53
CA LEU A 32 5.45 7.86 12.41
C LEU A 32 5.41 8.57 13.77
N ASP A 33 4.92 7.93 14.84
CA ASP A 33 4.93 8.45 16.21
C ASP A 33 6.35 8.72 16.75
N LYS A 34 7.35 8.03 16.19
CA LYS A 34 8.78 8.26 16.48
C LYS A 34 9.41 9.34 15.60
N THR A 35 8.65 9.92 14.68
CA THR A 35 9.07 11.03 13.82
C THR A 35 8.55 12.36 14.34
N GLY A 36 8.97 13.46 13.74
CA GLY A 36 8.39 14.79 14.01
C GLY A 36 7.00 15.03 13.39
N VAL A 37 6.44 14.05 12.66
CA VAL A 37 5.14 14.20 11.99
C VAL A 37 4.01 14.01 12.99
N ARG A 38 2.98 14.86 12.92
CA ARG A 38 1.81 14.75 13.76
C ARG A 38 0.92 13.60 13.29
N VAL A 39 0.92 12.49 14.03
CA VAL A 39 0.05 11.33 13.80
C VAL A 39 -0.75 10.97 15.05
N PRO A 40 -1.89 10.26 14.92
CA PRO A 40 -2.62 9.77 16.08
C PRO A 40 -1.84 8.67 16.79
N LYS A 41 -1.72 8.76 18.11
CA LYS A 41 -1.11 7.70 18.91
C LYS A 41 -1.97 6.44 18.91
N VAL A 42 -1.36 5.28 18.60
CA VAL A 42 -2.04 3.98 18.73
C VAL A 42 -2.04 3.54 20.19
N TYR A 43 -3.23 3.25 20.74
CA TYR A 43 -3.39 2.71 22.09
C TYR A 43 -3.45 1.20 22.11
N ASP A 44 -4.21 0.61 21.18
CA ASP A 44 -4.39 -0.83 21.07
C ASP A 44 -4.85 -1.20 19.66
N PHE A 45 -4.74 -2.47 19.29
CA PHE A 45 -5.32 -3.01 18.06
C PHE A 45 -5.56 -4.51 18.23
N SER A 46 -6.57 -5.03 17.53
CA SER A 46 -6.82 -6.46 17.46
C SER A 46 -7.17 -6.86 16.05
N LEU A 47 -6.83 -8.10 15.70
CA LEU A 47 -7.13 -8.71 14.42
C LEU A 47 -8.47 -9.42 14.45
N GLU A 48 -8.98 -9.83 13.29
CA GLU A 48 -10.23 -10.57 13.19
C GLU A 48 -10.01 -12.04 13.54
N ARG A 49 -9.90 -12.31 14.84
CA ARG A 49 -9.60 -13.63 15.40
C ARG A 49 -10.64 -14.07 16.43
N PRO A 50 -10.80 -15.39 16.69
CA PRO A 50 -11.79 -15.89 17.63
C PRO A 50 -11.66 -15.37 19.06
N ASP A 51 -10.46 -14.95 19.46
CA ASP A 51 -10.14 -14.37 20.77
C ASP A 51 -10.41 -12.87 20.85
N ASN A 52 -10.74 -12.21 19.74
CA ASN A 52 -11.17 -10.81 19.72
C ASN A 52 -12.67 -10.70 20.03
N PRO A 53 -13.08 -10.18 21.20
CA PRO A 53 -14.49 -10.14 21.61
C PRO A 53 -15.34 -9.18 20.77
N VAL A 54 -14.72 -8.28 20.01
CA VAL A 54 -15.41 -7.35 19.08
C VAL A 54 -15.84 -8.07 17.80
N GLY A 55 -15.20 -9.19 17.46
CA GLY A 55 -15.52 -10.01 16.29
C GLY A 55 -15.01 -9.47 14.95
N VAL A 56 -14.40 -8.29 14.92
CA VAL A 56 -13.78 -7.68 13.74
C VAL A 56 -12.45 -7.03 14.09
N GLY A 57 -11.54 -6.94 13.12
CA GLY A 57 -10.28 -6.21 13.28
C GLY A 57 -10.50 -4.73 13.58
N TYR A 58 -9.71 -4.16 14.49
CA TYR A 58 -9.79 -2.75 14.86
C TYR A 58 -8.43 -2.16 15.24
N ILE A 59 -8.33 -0.84 15.13
CA ILE A 59 -7.24 -0.04 15.71
C ILE A 59 -7.85 1.02 16.61
N LEU A 60 -7.49 1.01 17.89
CA LEU A 60 -7.84 2.04 18.86
C LEU A 60 -6.72 3.08 18.92
N MET A 61 -7.04 4.32 18.57
CA MET A 61 -6.05 5.39 18.45
C MET A 61 -6.58 6.75 18.93
N GLU A 62 -5.67 7.69 19.15
CA GLU A 62 -5.95 9.07 19.50
C GLU A 62 -6.81 9.77 18.44
N LYS A 63 -7.83 10.51 18.89
CA LYS A 63 -8.57 11.44 18.04
C LYS A 63 -7.85 12.79 18.02
N LEU A 64 -7.12 13.08 16.95
CA LEU A 64 -6.49 14.39 16.78
C LEU A 64 -7.54 15.51 16.70
N PRO A 65 -7.34 16.66 17.37
CA PRO A 65 -8.21 17.80 17.20
C PRO A 65 -7.98 18.41 15.81
N GLY A 66 -9.07 18.71 15.09
CA GLY A 66 -8.97 19.27 13.76
C GLY A 66 -10.33 19.46 13.09
N LYS A 67 -10.29 20.00 11.88
CA LYS A 67 -11.44 20.11 10.99
C LYS A 67 -11.05 19.53 9.65
N SER A 68 -11.97 18.81 9.01
CA SER A 68 -11.77 18.34 7.64
C SER A 68 -11.51 19.52 6.71
N LEU A 69 -10.48 19.41 5.88
CA LEU A 69 -10.10 20.45 4.93
C LEU A 69 -11.11 20.49 3.78
N ARG A 70 -11.89 21.57 3.72
CA ARG A 70 -12.79 21.85 2.59
C ARG A 70 -12.08 22.73 1.57
N TRP A 71 -11.27 22.12 0.70
CA TRP A 71 -10.39 22.84 -0.25
C TRP A 71 -11.11 23.92 -1.07
N GLY A 72 -12.32 23.62 -1.57
CA GLY A 72 -13.11 24.56 -2.36
C GLY A 72 -13.60 25.80 -1.60
N LEU A 73 -13.64 25.75 -0.27
CA LEU A 73 -14.04 26.87 0.59
C LEU A 73 -12.85 27.61 1.21
N ALA A 74 -11.64 27.08 1.06
CA ALA A 74 -10.44 27.67 1.64
C ALA A 74 -10.01 28.90 0.80
N ASN A 75 -9.67 29.98 1.49
CA ASN A 75 -9.06 31.15 0.83
C ASN A 75 -7.60 30.87 0.46
N GLN A 76 -6.97 31.78 -0.28
CA GLN A 76 -5.61 31.58 -0.78
C GLN A 76 -4.58 31.41 0.36
N ASP A 77 -4.67 32.21 1.42
CA ASP A 77 -3.75 32.14 2.55
C ASP A 77 -3.86 30.80 3.30
N GLN A 78 -5.08 30.29 3.46
CA GLN A 78 -5.33 28.97 4.05
C GLN A 78 -4.75 27.86 3.18
N LYS A 79 -4.94 27.92 1.85
CA LYS A 79 -4.35 26.96 0.92
C LYS A 79 -2.83 26.99 0.98
N ASN A 80 -2.22 28.18 0.95
CA ASN A 80 -0.77 28.35 1.06
C ASN A 80 -0.24 27.76 2.36
N LYS A 81 -0.93 28.01 3.49
CA LYS A 81 -0.58 27.42 4.79
C LYS A 81 -0.64 25.90 4.78
N VAL A 82 -1.70 25.31 4.23
CA VAL A 82 -1.83 23.85 4.14
C VAL A 82 -0.72 23.26 3.27
N MET A 83 -0.45 23.85 2.10
CA MET A 83 0.60 23.38 1.21
C MET A 83 1.98 23.45 1.88
N SER A 84 2.26 24.51 2.63
CA SER A 84 3.49 24.61 3.44
C SER A 84 3.59 23.46 4.44
N GLN A 85 2.51 23.14 5.18
CA GLN A 85 2.50 22.06 6.16
C GLN A 85 2.67 20.67 5.53
N ILE A 86 2.09 20.45 4.34
CA ILE A 86 2.28 19.22 3.58
C ILE A 86 3.76 19.11 3.13
N ALA A 87 4.35 20.19 2.64
CA ALA A 87 5.75 20.23 2.26
C ALA A 87 6.68 19.94 3.45
N ASP A 88 6.42 20.55 4.62
CA ASP A 88 7.17 20.29 5.86
C ASP A 88 7.06 18.82 6.28
N THR A 89 5.87 18.22 6.12
CA THR A 89 5.64 16.80 6.42
C THR A 89 6.44 15.90 5.49
N PHE A 90 6.39 16.13 4.17
CA PHE A 90 7.18 15.36 3.21
C PHE A 90 8.68 15.53 3.45
N ALA A 91 9.15 16.74 3.73
CA ALA A 91 10.55 16.98 4.09
C ALA A 91 10.96 16.21 5.35
N GLN A 92 10.09 16.13 6.36
CA GLN A 92 10.35 15.33 7.57
C GLN A 92 10.39 13.83 7.27
N LEU A 93 9.46 13.30 6.47
CA LEU A 93 9.42 11.88 6.10
C LEU A 93 10.64 11.48 5.26
N HIS A 94 11.13 12.36 4.38
CA HIS A 94 12.30 12.13 3.55
C HIS A 94 13.60 11.92 4.36
N ARG A 95 13.60 12.27 5.66
CA ARG A 95 14.75 12.03 6.55
C ARG A 95 14.91 10.57 6.97
N TYR A 96 13.96 9.71 6.64
CA TYR A 96 13.93 8.30 7.04
C TYR A 96 13.85 7.40 5.80
N PRO A 97 14.97 7.22 5.08
CA PRO A 97 15.02 6.29 3.96
C PRO A 97 14.96 4.84 4.43
N PHE A 98 14.49 3.98 3.53
CA PHE A 98 14.49 2.52 3.64
C PHE A 98 15.34 1.91 2.52
N ASP A 99 15.99 0.79 2.81
CA ASP A 99 16.77 0.04 1.82
C ASP A 99 15.91 -0.93 1.00
N LEU A 100 14.65 -1.11 1.41
CA LEU A 100 13.71 -2.03 0.79
C LEU A 100 12.38 -1.33 0.49
N LEU A 101 11.78 -1.72 -0.62
CA LEU A 101 10.44 -1.37 -1.05
C LEU A 101 9.45 -2.44 -0.58
N GLY A 102 8.40 -2.02 0.12
CA GLY A 102 7.40 -2.91 0.67
C GLY A 102 6.51 -2.21 1.69
N SER A 103 5.90 -2.98 2.58
CA SER A 103 5.07 -2.45 3.67
C SER A 103 5.74 -2.63 5.03
N LEU A 104 5.49 -1.69 5.95
CA LEU A 104 6.05 -1.77 7.28
C LEU A 104 5.35 -2.86 8.09
N GLY A 105 6.12 -3.75 8.70
CA GLY A 105 5.63 -4.80 9.58
C GLY A 105 5.93 -4.52 11.05
N ASN A 106 5.16 -5.15 11.94
CA ASN A 106 5.44 -5.14 13.37
C ASN A 106 6.70 -5.99 13.65
N ASN A 107 7.74 -5.35 14.17
CA ASN A 107 8.94 -6.01 14.66
C ASN A 107 8.97 -5.99 16.19
N PRO A 108 9.10 -7.14 16.87
CA PRO A 108 9.29 -7.21 18.32
C PRO A 108 10.50 -6.41 18.83
N GLN A 109 11.52 -6.21 17.99
CA GLN A 109 12.74 -5.46 18.31
C GLN A 109 12.60 -3.93 18.17
N GLY A 110 11.43 -3.43 17.77
CA GLY A 110 11.09 -2.01 17.83
C GLY A 110 11.54 -1.15 16.64
N PHE A 111 12.35 -1.67 15.72
CA PHE A 111 12.66 -1.01 14.44
C PHE A 111 11.69 -1.44 13.34
N PRO A 112 11.18 -0.51 12.51
CA PRO A 112 10.29 -0.84 11.40
C PRO A 112 11.00 -1.82 10.44
N GLN A 113 10.43 -3.01 10.27
CA GLN A 113 10.90 -3.97 9.28
C GLN A 113 10.08 -3.79 8.00
N VAL A 114 10.72 -3.68 6.85
CA VAL A 114 10.01 -3.69 5.56
C VAL A 114 9.78 -5.15 5.15
N GLY A 115 8.53 -5.51 4.91
CA GLY A 115 8.11 -6.82 4.44
C GLY A 115 7.31 -6.74 3.13
N PRO A 116 6.67 -7.86 2.73
CA PRO A 116 5.83 -7.90 1.54
C PRO A 116 4.72 -6.85 1.59
N PHE A 117 4.24 -6.42 0.42
CA PHE A 117 3.22 -5.38 0.33
C PHE A 117 1.92 -5.80 1.00
N ALA A 118 1.37 -4.92 1.84
CA ALA A 118 0.05 -5.05 2.42
C ALA A 118 -0.99 -4.41 1.50
N ARG A 119 -1.15 -4.98 0.29
CA ARG A 119 -2.06 -4.45 -0.74
C ARG A 119 -2.65 -5.58 -1.58
N GLU A 120 -3.96 -5.53 -1.81
CA GLU A 120 -4.70 -6.54 -2.57
C GLU A 120 -4.16 -6.72 -4.00
N SER A 121 -3.91 -5.62 -4.72
CA SER A 121 -3.41 -5.67 -6.10
C SER A 121 -2.00 -6.27 -6.25
N LEU A 122 -1.30 -6.50 -5.13
CA LEU A 122 0.06 -7.06 -5.05
C LEU A 122 0.09 -8.38 -4.27
N THR A 123 -1.07 -9.01 -4.12
CA THR A 123 -1.25 -10.24 -3.36
C THR A 123 -2.02 -11.26 -4.18
N ARG A 124 -1.54 -12.50 -4.20
CA ARG A 124 -2.26 -13.66 -4.74
C ARG A 124 -2.81 -14.51 -3.61
N PHE A 125 -3.89 -15.24 -3.91
CA PHE A 125 -4.37 -16.33 -3.07
C PHE A 125 -4.36 -17.64 -3.85
N GLU A 126 -3.45 -18.56 -3.50
CA GLU A 126 -3.41 -19.92 -4.04
C GLU A 126 -3.69 -20.92 -2.92
N ASP A 127 -4.64 -21.84 -3.13
CA ASP A 127 -5.01 -22.88 -2.16
C ASP A 127 -5.31 -22.35 -0.73
N GLY A 128 -5.92 -21.18 -0.63
CA GLY A 128 -6.23 -20.52 0.64
C GLY A 128 -5.03 -19.92 1.35
N LYS A 129 -3.85 -19.92 0.73
CA LYS A 129 -2.64 -19.27 1.23
C LYS A 129 -2.45 -17.92 0.55
N MET A 130 -2.21 -16.89 1.38
CA MET A 130 -1.84 -15.56 0.91
C MET A 130 -0.38 -15.54 0.48
N ASP A 131 -0.11 -15.03 -0.72
CA ASP A 131 1.23 -14.78 -1.26
C ASP A 131 1.33 -13.33 -1.74
N ALA A 132 1.87 -12.47 -0.89
CA ALA A 132 2.11 -11.06 -1.19
C ALA A 132 3.53 -10.88 -1.74
N ILE A 133 3.69 -10.10 -2.81
CA ILE A 133 5.02 -9.90 -3.40
C ILE A 133 5.88 -8.94 -2.56
N GLY A 134 7.20 -9.07 -2.68
CA GLY A 134 8.18 -8.25 -1.98
C GLY A 134 8.65 -8.81 -0.64
N PRO A 135 9.44 -8.06 0.14
CA PRO A 135 9.98 -6.73 -0.21
C PRO A 135 11.03 -6.81 -1.32
N PHE A 136 11.35 -5.68 -1.96
CA PHE A 136 12.33 -5.59 -3.04
C PHE A 136 13.43 -4.60 -2.71
N SER A 137 14.66 -4.84 -3.16
CA SER A 137 15.77 -3.89 -3.02
C SER A 137 15.97 -3.02 -4.25
N SER A 138 15.20 -3.23 -5.32
CA SER A 138 15.30 -2.45 -6.56
C SER A 138 13.94 -2.12 -7.17
N LEU A 139 13.81 -0.97 -7.83
CA LEU A 139 12.62 -0.64 -8.62
C LEU A 139 12.42 -1.61 -9.78
N GLU A 140 13.50 -2.12 -10.37
CA GLU A 140 13.41 -3.09 -11.46
C GLU A 140 12.73 -4.38 -10.99
N ASP A 141 13.19 -4.99 -9.91
CA ASP A 141 12.59 -6.21 -9.37
C ASP A 141 11.13 -5.97 -8.96
N TYR A 142 10.82 -4.82 -8.37
CA TYR A 142 9.47 -4.44 -8.02
C TYR A 142 8.55 -4.36 -9.26
N HIS A 143 8.93 -3.60 -10.28
CA HIS A 143 8.09 -3.43 -11.48
C HIS A 143 7.99 -4.74 -12.25
N MET A 144 9.09 -5.47 -12.42
CA MET A 144 9.10 -6.77 -13.10
C MET A 144 8.20 -7.79 -12.38
N SER A 145 8.30 -7.88 -11.06
CA SER A 145 7.50 -8.83 -10.27
C SER A 145 6.02 -8.43 -10.22
N SER A 146 5.72 -7.13 -10.12
CA SER A 146 4.35 -6.63 -10.16
C SER A 146 3.68 -6.90 -11.50
N ILE A 147 4.38 -6.69 -12.62
CA ILE A 147 3.84 -6.97 -13.96
C ILE A 147 3.70 -8.48 -14.18
N ARG A 148 4.65 -9.30 -13.73
CA ARG A 148 4.52 -10.77 -13.78
C ARG A 148 3.33 -11.27 -12.99
N LEU A 149 3.07 -10.73 -11.80
CA LEU A 149 1.87 -11.04 -11.03
C LEU A 149 0.60 -10.72 -11.85
N ILE A 150 0.53 -9.56 -12.50
CA ILE A 150 -0.61 -9.20 -13.35
C ILE A 150 -0.76 -10.19 -14.52
N LEU A 151 0.34 -10.58 -15.18
CA LEU A 151 0.28 -11.58 -16.27
C LEU A 151 -0.28 -12.91 -15.79
N ASP A 152 0.16 -13.40 -14.63
CA ASP A 152 -0.34 -14.64 -14.05
C ASP A 152 -1.84 -14.53 -13.70
N LEU A 153 -2.29 -13.42 -13.13
CA LEU A 153 -3.70 -13.16 -12.82
C LEU A 153 -4.57 -13.08 -14.10
N ILE A 154 -4.03 -12.53 -15.20
CA ILE A 154 -4.72 -12.54 -16.50
C ILE A 154 -4.84 -13.98 -17.03
N LEU A 155 -3.78 -14.78 -16.93
CA LEU A 155 -3.80 -16.19 -17.36
C LEU A 155 -4.78 -17.05 -16.54
N GLN A 156 -4.99 -16.69 -15.28
CA GLN A 156 -5.97 -17.29 -14.38
C GLN A 156 -7.40 -16.74 -14.56
N GLU A 157 -7.61 -15.81 -15.50
CA GLU A 157 -8.89 -15.13 -15.74
C GLU A 157 -9.42 -14.28 -14.54
N GLU A 158 -8.56 -14.00 -13.57
CA GLU A 158 -8.88 -13.17 -12.39
C GLU A 158 -8.79 -11.66 -12.70
N MET A 159 -8.11 -11.30 -13.79
CA MET A 159 -7.96 -9.91 -14.24
C MET A 159 -8.22 -9.76 -15.73
N TYR A 160 -8.87 -8.66 -16.11
CA TYR A 160 -9.25 -8.35 -17.49
C TYR A 160 -9.97 -9.50 -18.25
N PRO A 161 -10.96 -10.19 -17.65
CA PRO A 161 -11.53 -11.41 -18.26
C PRO A 161 -12.18 -11.18 -19.64
N GLN A 162 -12.62 -9.96 -19.93
CA GLN A 162 -13.24 -9.60 -21.22
C GLN A 162 -12.22 -9.18 -22.30
N GLN A 163 -10.96 -8.92 -21.93
CA GLN A 163 -9.91 -8.37 -22.80
C GLN A 163 -8.54 -9.02 -22.53
N ALA A 164 -8.53 -10.29 -22.13
CA ALA A 164 -7.34 -10.97 -21.61
C ALA A 164 -6.16 -10.95 -22.59
N VAL A 165 -6.39 -11.15 -23.88
CA VAL A 165 -5.33 -11.15 -24.91
C VAL A 165 -4.65 -9.78 -25.02
N ASP A 166 -5.44 -8.72 -25.18
CA ASP A 166 -4.92 -7.36 -25.32
C ASP A 166 -4.21 -6.92 -24.05
N ALA A 167 -4.81 -7.18 -22.88
CA ALA A 167 -4.21 -6.89 -21.59
C ALA A 167 -2.89 -7.65 -21.41
N TYR A 168 -2.83 -8.93 -21.75
CA TYR A 168 -1.62 -9.74 -21.66
C TYR A 168 -0.50 -9.18 -22.55
N LEU A 169 -0.81 -8.84 -23.81
CA LEU A 169 0.17 -8.29 -24.74
C LEU A 169 0.72 -6.93 -24.26
N ILE A 170 -0.14 -6.06 -23.74
CA ILE A 170 0.28 -4.76 -23.18
C ILE A 170 1.22 -4.98 -21.99
N HIS A 171 0.83 -5.79 -21.01
CA HIS A 171 1.66 -6.03 -19.82
C HIS A 171 2.96 -6.77 -20.15
N ARG A 172 2.93 -7.69 -21.13
CA ARG A 172 4.13 -8.37 -21.60
C ARG A 172 5.10 -7.39 -22.26
N PHE A 173 4.60 -6.44 -23.04
CA PHE A 173 5.41 -5.36 -23.60
C PHE A 173 5.99 -4.44 -22.52
N LEU A 174 5.23 -4.15 -21.45
CA LEU A 174 5.72 -3.34 -20.32
C LEU A 174 6.94 -3.98 -19.65
N ILE A 175 7.01 -5.31 -19.53
CA ILE A 175 8.21 -6.02 -19.01
C ILE A 175 9.47 -5.64 -19.79
N ASP A 176 9.39 -5.60 -21.13
CA ASP A 176 10.54 -5.30 -21.97
C ASP A 176 10.94 -3.80 -21.89
N LEU A 177 10.03 -2.95 -21.43
CA LEU A 177 10.26 -1.52 -21.21
C LEU A 177 10.87 -1.20 -19.86
N VAL A 178 10.62 -1.99 -18.80
CA VAL A 178 11.12 -1.71 -17.43
C VAL A 178 12.61 -1.31 -17.42
N PRO A 179 13.55 -2.12 -17.94
CA PRO A 179 14.98 -1.76 -17.88
C PRO A 179 15.35 -0.52 -18.72
N ARG A 180 14.45 -0.06 -19.60
CA ARG A 180 14.69 1.09 -20.51
C ARG A 180 14.15 2.41 -19.95
N VAL A 181 13.13 2.36 -19.09
CA VAL A 181 12.44 3.56 -18.60
C VAL A 181 12.76 3.89 -17.14
N LEU A 182 13.38 2.95 -16.41
CA LEU A 182 13.75 3.20 -15.03
C LEU A 182 14.94 4.18 -14.93
N PRO A 183 14.89 5.10 -13.95
CA PRO A 183 16.00 6.00 -13.71
C PRO A 183 17.22 5.20 -13.27
N GLN A 184 18.39 5.55 -13.80
CA GLN A 184 19.66 5.02 -13.30
C GLN A 184 19.96 5.69 -11.96
N THR A 185 20.05 4.91 -10.88
CA THR A 185 20.36 5.43 -9.54
C THR A 185 21.43 4.58 -8.88
N ASP A 186 22.49 5.21 -8.39
CA ASP A 186 23.64 4.54 -7.76
C ASP A 186 23.42 4.24 -6.26
N ASP A 187 22.39 4.82 -5.63
CA ASP A 187 22.03 4.62 -4.20
C ASP A 187 20.51 4.64 -4.05
N GLU A 188 19.89 3.50 -4.32
CA GLU A 188 18.44 3.38 -4.34
C GLU A 188 17.88 3.35 -2.91
N LYS A 189 17.36 4.50 -2.47
CA LYS A 189 16.65 4.67 -1.20
C LYS A 189 15.17 4.83 -1.44
N PHE A 190 14.38 4.15 -0.64
CA PHE A 190 12.92 4.23 -0.66
C PHE A 190 12.39 5.09 0.48
N TYR A 191 11.22 5.69 0.28
CA TYR A 191 10.60 6.58 1.25
C TYR A 191 9.14 6.20 1.45
N LEU A 192 8.62 6.47 2.66
CA LEU A 192 7.22 6.21 2.97
C LEU A 192 6.31 7.07 2.08
N LYS A 193 5.37 6.42 1.39
CA LYS A 193 4.36 7.04 0.54
C LYS A 193 2.97 6.52 0.92
N HIS A 194 1.92 7.24 0.51
CA HIS A 194 0.56 6.78 0.72
C HIS A 194 0.23 5.64 -0.26
N ALA A 195 -0.55 4.65 0.17
CA ALA A 195 -0.90 3.49 -0.66
C ALA A 195 -1.74 3.87 -1.91
N ASP A 196 -2.51 4.95 -1.79
CA ASP A 196 -3.31 5.54 -2.88
C ASP A 196 -2.58 6.65 -3.65
N ASP A 197 -1.30 6.90 -3.37
CA ASP A 197 -0.51 7.78 -4.24
C ASP A 197 -0.44 7.12 -5.63
N LYS A 198 -1.37 7.49 -6.51
CA LYS A 198 -1.39 7.11 -7.93
C LYS A 198 -0.33 7.85 -8.75
N GLU A 199 0.52 8.61 -8.08
CA GLU A 199 1.42 9.61 -8.66
C GLU A 199 2.87 9.08 -8.70
N THR A 200 3.13 8.23 -9.69
CA THR A 200 4.38 8.14 -10.49
C THR A 200 4.14 7.00 -11.49
N ILE A 201 3.97 7.16 -12.80
CA ILE A 201 4.22 8.24 -13.77
C ILE A 201 3.08 8.16 -14.81
N SER A 202 2.47 9.30 -15.13
CA SER A 202 1.77 9.48 -16.41
C SER A 202 2.77 9.90 -17.48
N TRP A 203 2.83 9.16 -18.59
CA TRP A 203 3.09 9.71 -19.91
C TRP A 203 1.99 9.21 -20.85
#